data_AF-C9SHQ0-F1
#
_entry.id   AF-C9SHQ0-F1
#
_cell.length_a   1.000
_cell.length_b   1.000
_cell.length_c   1.000
_cell.angle_alpha   90.00
_cell.angle_beta   90.00
_cell.angle_gamma   90.00
#
_symmetry.space_group_name_H-M   'P 1'
#
loop_
_entity.id
_entity.type
_entity.pdbx_description
1 polymer ?
#
loop_
_entity_poly.entity_id
_entity_poly.type
_entity_poly.pdbx_seq_one_letter_code
_entity_poly.pdbx_strand_id
1 'polypeptide(L)'
;MARHPLQRLESPSRLFSLLLHTAGLVSFTLSFRWLDRWDHPMVKGYGGYYQHLTNIGLAMAFVTFALCVAADLTLNRQLFALKNAMSVTSAPLEVLISLLYWGIRSIDKALLYPPGMELYWVTDIGFHLVPAVVLTLDLLLLSPPWTIRAYAAMAISMGIAFLYWGWVELCFSHNGWYPYPIFAILNTRSAWPCSRAPRRS
;
A
#
# COMPACT_ATOMS: atom_id res chain seq x y z
N MET A 1 19.30 -22.02 -28.41
CA MET A 1 18.06 -21.22 -28.41
C MET A 1 18.46 -19.75 -28.55
N ALA A 2 17.98 -19.07 -29.58
CA ALA A 2 18.34 -17.66 -29.81
C ALA A 2 17.66 -16.77 -28.75
N ARG A 3 18.45 -15.99 -28.00
CA ARG A 3 17.94 -15.01 -27.03
C ARG A 3 17.17 -13.93 -27.79
N HIS A 4 15.97 -13.60 -27.33
CA HIS A 4 15.22 -12.48 -27.88
C HIS A 4 15.92 -11.17 -27.47
N PRO A 5 16.11 -10.19 -28.39
CA PRO A 5 16.87 -8.97 -28.10
C PRO A 5 16.30 -8.10 -26.95
N LEU A 6 15.04 -8.31 -26.57
CA LEU A 6 14.39 -7.66 -25.43
C LEU A 6 14.40 -8.50 -24.12
N GLN A 7 14.92 -9.72 -24.16
CA GLN A 7 14.94 -10.63 -23.02
C GLN A 7 16.14 -10.31 -22.12
N ARG A 8 15.89 -9.55 -21.05
CA ARG A 8 16.94 -9.11 -20.10
C ARG A 8 17.37 -10.18 -19.09
N LEU A 9 16.51 -11.16 -18.80
CA LEU A 9 16.79 -12.28 -17.90
C LEU A 9 16.27 -13.60 -18.52
N GLU A 10 16.91 -14.72 -18.21
CA GLU A 10 16.33 -16.05 -18.50
C GLU A 10 14.99 -16.15 -17.76
N SER A 11 14.02 -16.90 -18.32
CA SER A 11 12.69 -17.01 -17.71
C SER A 11 12.87 -17.35 -16.22
N PRO A 12 12.40 -16.50 -15.29
CA PRO A 12 12.67 -16.69 -13.88
C PRO A 12 12.23 -18.09 -13.45
N SER A 13 13.04 -18.74 -12.62
CA SER A 13 12.71 -20.10 -12.20
C SER A 13 11.37 -20.09 -11.48
N ARG A 14 10.51 -21.05 -11.80
CA ARG A 14 9.16 -21.14 -11.20
C ARG A 14 9.21 -21.18 -9.68
N LEU A 15 10.24 -21.85 -9.15
CA LEU A 15 10.50 -21.91 -7.72
C LEU A 15 10.81 -20.51 -7.16
N PHE A 16 11.63 -19.71 -7.82
CA PHE A 16 11.92 -18.34 -7.39
C PHE A 16 10.66 -17.47 -7.36
N SER A 17 9.83 -17.55 -8.40
CA SER A 17 8.54 -16.86 -8.45
C SER A 17 7.65 -17.24 -7.26
N LEU A 18 7.44 -18.54 -7.05
CA LEU A 18 6.60 -19.05 -5.98
C LEU A 18 7.13 -18.69 -4.59
N LEU A 19 8.46 -18.73 -4.40
CA LEU A 19 9.09 -18.33 -3.14
C LEU A 19 8.89 -16.84 -2.85
N LEU A 20 9.12 -15.96 -3.84
CA LEU A 20 8.90 -14.52 -3.68
C LEU A 20 7.44 -14.21 -3.34
N HIS A 21 6.50 -14.77 -4.11
CA HIS A 21 5.07 -14.53 -3.91
C HIS A 21 4.57 -15.09 -2.58
N THR A 22 5.04 -16.28 -2.18
CA THR A 22 4.67 -16.87 -0.90
C THR A 22 5.26 -16.08 0.27
N ALA A 23 6.53 -15.66 0.19
CA ALA A 23 7.17 -14.85 1.22
C ALA A 23 6.47 -13.49 1.39
N GLY A 24 6.13 -12.82 0.28
CA GLY A 24 5.36 -11.58 0.30
C GLY A 24 3.96 -11.78 0.92
N LEU A 25 3.24 -12.82 0.51
CA LEU A 25 1.90 -13.11 1.03
C LEU A 25 1.93 -13.43 2.54
N VAL A 26 2.93 -14.17 3.01
CA VAL A 26 3.15 -14.41 4.44
C VAL A 26 3.43 -13.10 5.17
N SER A 27 4.31 -12.24 4.63
CA SER A 27 4.59 -10.93 5.22
C SER A 27 3.32 -10.09 5.36
N PHE A 28 2.49 -10.01 4.31
CA PHE A 28 1.25 -9.25 4.33
C PHE A 28 0.23 -9.84 5.31
N THR A 29 0.14 -11.16 5.39
CA THR A 29 -0.70 -11.86 6.38
C THR A 29 -0.27 -11.52 7.80
N LEU A 30 1.05 -11.45 8.07
CA LEU A 30 1.57 -11.06 9.38
C LEU A 30 1.27 -9.59 9.69
N SER A 31 1.36 -8.70 8.71
CA SER A 31 0.95 -7.29 8.85
C SER A 31 -0.54 -7.18 9.20
N PHE A 32 -1.44 -7.90 8.50
CA PHE A 32 -2.86 -7.92 8.85
C PHE A 32 -3.13 -8.51 10.23
N ARG A 33 -2.47 -9.61 10.59
CA ARG A 33 -2.57 -10.20 11.93
C ARG A 33 -2.08 -9.25 13.03
N TRP A 34 -1.12 -8.39 12.73
CA TRP A 34 -0.68 -7.35 13.65
C TRP A 34 -1.73 -6.23 13.74
N LEU A 35 -2.25 -5.78 12.58
CA LEU A 35 -3.28 -4.76 12.47
C LEU A 35 -4.54 -5.14 13.28
N ASP A 36 -5.02 -6.37 13.16
CA ASP A 36 -6.20 -6.85 13.90
C ASP A 36 -6.03 -6.82 15.43
N ARG A 37 -4.79 -6.93 15.92
CA ARG A 37 -4.49 -6.88 17.36
C ARG A 37 -4.22 -5.46 17.87
N TRP A 38 -4.06 -4.50 16.96
CA TRP A 38 -3.64 -3.14 17.31
C TRP A 38 -4.85 -2.24 17.62
N ASP A 39 -5.40 -2.37 18.84
CA ASP A 39 -6.47 -1.47 19.29
C ASP A 39 -5.91 -0.07 19.61
N HIS A 40 -6.51 0.95 19.01
CA HIS A 40 -6.17 2.35 19.22
C HIS A 40 -7.38 3.24 18.92
N PRO A 41 -7.51 4.46 19.50
CA PRO A 41 -8.72 5.26 19.36
C PRO A 41 -9.14 5.57 17.92
N MET A 42 -8.19 5.69 16.98
CA MET A 42 -8.50 5.98 15.58
C MET A 42 -9.22 4.82 14.86
N VAL A 43 -8.97 3.56 15.22
CA VAL A 43 -9.71 2.43 14.60
C VAL A 43 -11.20 2.45 14.94
N LYS A 44 -11.59 3.12 16.02
CA LYS A 44 -12.99 3.18 16.47
C LYS A 44 -13.83 4.13 15.62
N GLY A 45 -13.21 4.94 14.75
CA GLY A 45 -13.88 5.79 13.79
C GLY A 45 -14.42 5.04 12.57
N TYR A 46 -15.30 5.71 11.82
CA TYR A 46 -15.76 5.28 10.51
C TYR A 46 -14.57 5.01 9.58
N GLY A 47 -14.63 3.89 8.85
CA GLY A 47 -13.55 3.40 7.99
C GLY A 47 -12.50 2.55 8.72
N GLY A 48 -12.49 2.55 10.07
CA GLY A 48 -11.62 1.69 10.87
C GLY A 48 -10.14 1.80 10.48
N TYR A 49 -9.46 0.66 10.33
CA TYR A 49 -8.07 0.63 9.85
C TYR A 49 -7.92 1.11 8.40
N TYR A 50 -8.97 1.02 7.59
CA TYR A 50 -8.93 1.35 6.16
C TYR A 50 -9.14 2.84 5.87
N GLN A 51 -9.10 3.72 6.88
CA GLN A 51 -8.95 5.15 6.67
C GLN A 51 -7.56 5.49 6.09
N HIS A 52 -6.56 4.67 6.41
CA HIS A 52 -5.17 4.85 5.99
C HIS A 52 -4.92 4.24 4.61
N LEU A 53 -4.35 5.03 3.69
CA LEU A 53 -3.98 4.56 2.34
C LEU A 53 -3.07 3.33 2.39
N THR A 54 -2.14 3.26 3.35
CA THR A 54 -1.25 2.11 3.53
C THR A 54 -2.01 0.81 3.71
N ASN A 55 -3.10 0.80 4.47
CA ASN A 55 -3.86 -0.44 4.73
C ASN A 55 -4.71 -0.85 3.51
N ILE A 56 -5.22 0.12 2.74
CA ILE A 56 -5.89 -0.13 1.46
C ILE A 56 -4.89 -0.68 0.44
N GLY A 57 -3.71 -0.07 0.36
CA GLY A 57 -2.61 -0.54 -0.49
C GLY A 57 -2.20 -1.96 -0.14
N LEU A 58 -1.94 -2.24 1.15
CA LEU A 58 -1.59 -3.56 1.65
C LEU A 58 -2.66 -4.61 1.28
N ALA A 59 -3.94 -4.25 1.31
CA ALA A 59 -5.02 -5.15 0.88
C ALA A 59 -4.94 -5.46 -0.62
N MET A 60 -4.67 -4.46 -1.46
CA MET A 60 -4.44 -4.69 -2.88
C MET A 60 -3.17 -5.50 -3.16
N ALA A 61 -2.08 -5.26 -2.42
CA ALA A 61 -0.85 -6.04 -2.50
C ALA A 61 -1.10 -7.52 -2.11
N PHE A 62 -1.88 -7.75 -1.06
CA PHE A 62 -2.30 -9.07 -0.61
C PHE A 62 -3.10 -9.81 -1.68
N VAL A 63 -4.13 -9.18 -2.25
CA VAL A 63 -4.93 -9.79 -3.32
C VAL A 63 -4.05 -10.09 -4.54
N THR A 64 -3.17 -9.16 -4.93
CA THR A 64 -2.23 -9.35 -6.03
C THR A 64 -1.34 -10.57 -5.79
N PHE A 65 -0.71 -10.67 -4.61
CA PHE A 65 0.18 -11.79 -4.28
C PHE A 65 -0.57 -13.12 -4.08
N ALA A 66 -1.80 -13.09 -3.59
CA ALA A 66 -2.64 -14.29 -3.55
C ALA A 66 -2.93 -14.81 -4.97
N LEU A 67 -3.22 -13.93 -5.92
CA LEU A 67 -3.36 -14.28 -7.33
C LEU A 67 -2.04 -14.77 -7.94
N CYS A 68 -0.90 -14.17 -7.57
CA CYS A 68 0.41 -14.64 -8.00
C CYS A 68 0.67 -16.07 -7.54
N VAL A 69 0.48 -16.39 -6.26
CA VAL A 69 0.63 -17.75 -5.71
C VAL A 69 -0.33 -18.71 -6.42
N ALA A 70 -1.59 -18.33 -6.61
CA ALA A 70 -2.56 -19.16 -7.31
C ALA A 70 -2.17 -19.40 -8.77
N ALA A 71 -1.65 -18.39 -9.48
CA ALA A 71 -1.16 -18.53 -10.84
C ALA A 71 0.08 -19.44 -10.93
N ASP A 72 1.01 -19.33 -9.98
CA ASP A 72 2.22 -20.16 -9.93
C ASP A 72 1.91 -21.63 -9.66
N LEU A 73 0.93 -21.92 -8.80
CA LEU A 73 0.52 -23.29 -8.46
C LEU A 73 -0.33 -23.95 -9.55
N THR A 74 -1.23 -23.19 -10.18
CA THR A 74 -2.22 -23.75 -11.14
C THR A 74 -1.81 -23.64 -12.59
N LEU A 75 -0.85 -22.77 -12.91
CA LEU A 75 -0.46 -22.41 -14.28
C LEU A 75 -1.62 -21.85 -15.12
N ASN A 76 -2.66 -21.33 -14.47
CA ASN A 76 -3.84 -20.79 -15.13
C ASN A 76 -3.53 -19.43 -15.79
N ARG A 77 -3.75 -19.35 -17.10
CA ARG A 77 -3.50 -18.14 -17.90
C ARG A 77 -4.35 -16.94 -17.49
N GLN A 78 -5.59 -17.15 -17.04
CA GLN A 78 -6.47 -16.07 -16.57
C GLN A 78 -5.99 -15.51 -15.23
N LEU A 79 -5.56 -16.38 -14.29
CA LEU A 79 -4.96 -15.92 -13.03
C LEU A 79 -3.66 -15.16 -13.29
N PHE A 80 -2.83 -15.64 -14.22
CA PHE A 80 -1.64 -14.92 -14.64
C PHE A 80 -1.97 -13.56 -15.28
N ALA A 81 -2.98 -13.48 -16.15
CA ALA A 81 -3.40 -12.19 -16.71
C ALA A 81 -3.92 -11.24 -15.62
N LEU A 82 -4.73 -11.74 -14.69
CA LEU A 82 -5.32 -10.95 -13.60
C LEU A 82 -4.25 -10.45 -12.63
N LYS A 83 -3.33 -11.31 -12.18
CA LYS A 83 -2.24 -10.89 -11.27
C LYS A 83 -1.43 -9.77 -11.89
N ASN A 84 -1.12 -9.88 -13.19
CA ASN A 84 -0.30 -8.86 -13.84
C ASN A 84 -1.06 -7.55 -14.05
N ALA A 85 -2.37 -7.62 -14.35
CA ALA A 85 -3.22 -6.44 -14.44
C ALA A 85 -3.33 -5.71 -13.08
N MET A 86 -3.33 -6.46 -11.97
CA MET A 86 -3.28 -5.88 -10.63
C MET A 86 -1.90 -5.30 -10.30
N SER A 87 -0.80 -6.02 -10.58
CA SER A 87 0.58 -5.56 -10.31
C SER A 87 0.90 -4.21 -10.95
N VAL A 88 0.33 -3.94 -12.12
CA VAL A 88 0.41 -2.64 -12.84
C VAL A 88 -0.06 -1.46 -12.00
N THR A 89 -1.05 -1.66 -11.14
CA THR A 89 -1.60 -0.61 -10.27
C THR A 89 -1.03 -0.69 -8.87
N SER A 90 -0.93 -1.90 -8.32
CA SER A 90 -0.47 -2.14 -6.95
C SER A 90 0.99 -1.76 -6.75
N ALA A 91 1.89 -2.09 -7.69
CA ALA A 91 3.31 -1.78 -7.50
C ALA A 91 3.59 -0.27 -7.47
N PRO A 92 3.10 0.56 -8.43
CA PRO A 92 3.32 2.00 -8.35
C PRO A 92 2.67 2.65 -7.12
N LEU A 93 1.49 2.15 -6.70
CA LEU A 93 0.83 2.67 -5.50
C LEU A 93 1.63 2.36 -4.23
N GLU A 94 2.12 1.13 -4.06
CA GLU A 94 2.94 0.77 -2.89
C GLU A 94 4.28 1.52 -2.88
N VAL A 95 4.90 1.72 -4.05
CA VAL A 95 6.09 2.57 -4.16
C VAL A 95 5.77 4.01 -3.74
N LEU A 96 4.64 4.56 -4.17
CA LEU A 96 4.20 5.90 -3.74
C LEU A 96 3.98 5.96 -2.23
N ILE A 97 3.27 4.99 -1.65
CA ILE A 97 3.04 4.90 -0.20
C ILE A 97 4.38 4.86 0.54
N SER A 98 5.31 4.03 0.09
CA SER A 98 6.65 3.92 0.67
C SER A 98 7.41 5.24 0.63
N LEU A 99 7.46 5.89 -0.53
CA LEU A 99 8.16 7.17 -0.72
C LEU A 99 7.54 8.28 0.14
N LEU A 100 6.20 8.39 0.16
CA LEU A 100 5.51 9.37 0.98
C LEU A 100 5.75 9.12 2.47
N TYR A 101 5.60 7.87 2.91
CA TYR A 101 5.78 7.51 4.32
C TYR A 101 7.19 7.80 4.81
N TRP A 102 8.21 7.24 4.15
CA TRP A 102 9.61 7.40 4.57
C TRP A 102 10.10 8.84 4.35
N GLY A 103 9.65 9.50 3.29
CA GLY A 103 9.93 10.90 3.03
C GLY A 103 9.40 11.81 4.13
N ILE A 104 8.10 11.74 4.45
CA ILE A 104 7.50 12.54 5.52
C ILE A 104 8.10 12.17 6.88
N ARG A 105 8.24 10.88 7.19
CA ARG A 105 8.82 10.41 8.45
C ARG A 105 10.23 10.92 8.70
N SER A 106 11.04 11.05 7.65
CA SER A 106 12.41 11.56 7.75
C SER A 106 12.48 13.05 8.10
N ILE A 107 11.41 13.80 7.84
CA ILE A 107 11.30 15.24 8.12
C ILE A 107 10.61 15.45 9.46
N ASP A 108 9.37 14.95 9.60
CA ASP A 108 8.59 15.04 10.83
C ASP A 108 7.55 13.92 10.92
N LYS A 109 7.77 12.99 11.85
CA LYS A 109 6.85 11.88 12.14
C LYS A 109 5.48 12.35 12.66
N ALA A 110 5.38 13.52 13.28
CA ALA A 110 4.14 14.05 13.82
C ALA A 110 3.11 14.39 12.71
N LEU A 111 3.56 14.49 11.46
CA LEU A 111 2.69 14.67 10.29
C LEU A 111 1.94 13.38 9.90
N LEU A 112 2.46 12.22 10.31
CA LEU A 112 1.89 10.90 10.00
C LEU A 112 1.01 10.37 11.13
N TYR A 113 1.41 10.57 12.38
CA TYR A 113 0.68 10.02 13.52
C TYR A 113 0.93 10.83 14.80
N PRO A 114 -0.03 10.85 15.74
CA PRO A 114 0.15 11.52 17.02
C PRO A 114 1.19 10.79 17.90
N PRO A 115 1.73 11.48 18.93
CA PRO A 115 2.64 10.87 19.88
C PRO A 115 2.05 9.59 20.51
N GLY A 116 2.88 8.55 20.64
CA GLY A 116 2.47 7.26 21.24
C GLY A 116 1.84 6.25 20.27
N MET A 117 1.66 6.62 19.00
CA MET A 117 1.18 5.72 17.92
C MET A 117 2.32 5.23 17.00
N GLU A 118 3.54 5.25 17.51
CA GLU A 118 4.73 4.88 16.75
C GLU A 118 4.80 3.38 16.51
N LEU A 119 5.09 2.99 15.27
CA LEU A 119 5.29 1.59 14.92
C LEU A 119 6.71 1.13 15.31
N TYR A 120 6.81 -0.10 15.81
CA TYR A 120 8.09 -0.78 15.92
C TYR A 120 8.71 -0.94 14.53
N TRP A 121 10.04 -0.82 14.44
CA TRP A 121 10.74 -0.77 13.16
C TRP A 121 10.42 -1.94 12.21
N VAL A 122 10.28 -3.16 12.74
CA VAL A 122 9.96 -4.36 11.95
C VAL A 122 8.57 -4.24 11.34
N THR A 123 7.60 -3.87 12.18
CA THR A 123 6.22 -3.63 11.77
C THR A 123 6.21 -2.55 10.68
N ASP A 124 6.92 -1.46 10.92
CA ASP A 124 6.99 -0.33 10.01
C ASP A 124 7.50 -0.71 8.61
N ILE A 125 8.60 -1.48 8.55
CA ILE A 125 9.11 -2.05 7.30
C ILE A 125 8.09 -2.98 6.63
N GLY A 126 7.40 -3.82 7.41
CA GLY A 126 6.39 -4.75 6.91
C GLY A 126 5.18 -4.07 6.26
N PHE A 127 4.79 -2.87 6.73
CA PHE A 127 3.70 -2.09 6.15
C PHE A 127 4.16 -1.20 5.00
N HIS A 128 5.32 -0.54 5.13
CA HIS A 128 5.68 0.57 4.26
C HIS A 128 6.83 0.28 3.29
N LEU A 129 7.58 -0.81 3.45
CA LEU A 129 8.72 -1.12 2.56
C LEU A 129 8.56 -2.46 1.85
N VAL A 130 8.21 -3.52 2.59
CA VAL A 130 8.11 -4.86 2.01
C VAL A 130 7.16 -4.91 0.81
N PRO A 131 5.91 -4.38 0.87
CA PRO A 131 4.99 -4.44 -0.27
C PRO A 131 5.57 -3.77 -1.52
N ALA A 132 6.15 -2.58 -1.38
CA ALA A 132 6.77 -1.83 -2.48
C ALA A 132 7.91 -2.62 -3.13
N VAL A 133 8.79 -3.22 -2.32
CA VAL A 133 9.94 -4.00 -2.83
C VAL A 133 9.46 -5.25 -3.57
N VAL A 134 8.62 -6.08 -2.95
CA VAL A 134 8.24 -7.37 -3.55
C VAL A 134 7.35 -7.20 -4.78
N LEU A 135 6.45 -6.22 -4.80
CA LEU A 135 5.65 -5.90 -5.99
C LEU A 135 6.51 -5.34 -7.12
N THR A 136 7.51 -4.52 -6.80
CA THR A 136 8.47 -4.02 -7.82
C THR A 136 9.28 -5.17 -8.41
N LEU A 137 9.75 -6.10 -7.58
CA LEU A 137 10.45 -7.29 -8.07
C LEU A 137 9.55 -8.17 -8.95
N ASP A 138 8.30 -8.42 -8.56
CA ASP A 138 7.33 -9.14 -9.41
C ASP A 138 7.10 -8.41 -10.74
N LEU A 139 6.84 -7.10 -10.70
CA LEU A 139 6.52 -6.33 -11.91
C LEU A 139 7.70 -6.25 -12.88
N LEU A 140 8.93 -6.08 -12.39
CA LEU A 140 10.11 -5.89 -13.23
C LEU A 140 10.76 -7.20 -13.67
N LEU A 141 10.72 -8.25 -12.83
CA LEU A 141 11.47 -9.49 -13.07
C LEU A 141 10.58 -10.67 -13.46
N LEU A 142 9.34 -10.72 -12.97
CA LEU A 142 8.46 -11.89 -13.10
C LEU A 142 7.23 -11.67 -13.99
N SER A 143 6.94 -10.41 -14.32
CA SER A 143 5.82 -10.02 -15.16
C SER A 143 6.27 -9.72 -16.60
N PRO A 144 5.41 -9.94 -17.61
CA PRO A 144 5.73 -9.54 -18.97
C PRO A 144 5.92 -8.02 -19.06
N PRO A 145 6.69 -7.50 -20.03
CA PRO A 145 6.87 -6.07 -20.20
C PRO A 145 5.52 -5.41 -20.51
N TRP A 146 5.09 -4.47 -19.66
CA TRP A 146 3.86 -3.72 -19.82
C TRP A 146 4.11 -2.39 -20.51
N THR A 147 3.51 -2.18 -21.67
CA THR A 147 3.43 -0.86 -22.32
C THR A 147 2.07 -0.26 -22.06
N ILE A 148 1.91 0.36 -20.88
CA ILE A 148 0.73 1.18 -20.61
C ILE A 148 1.00 2.55 -21.22
N ARG A 149 0.02 3.05 -21.96
CA ARG A 149 0.11 4.41 -22.51
C ARG A 149 0.11 5.41 -21.36
N ALA A 150 0.96 6.43 -21.43
CA ALA A 150 1.14 7.40 -20.34
C ALA A 150 -0.20 8.00 -19.85
N TYR A 151 -1.12 8.32 -20.77
CA TYR A 151 -2.44 8.83 -20.40
C TYR A 151 -3.30 7.83 -19.61
N ALA A 152 -3.18 6.53 -19.89
CA ALA A 152 -3.93 5.50 -19.18
C ALA A 152 -3.38 5.32 -17.75
N ALA A 153 -2.05 5.32 -17.61
CA ALA A 153 -1.41 5.31 -16.30
C ALA A 153 -1.79 6.57 -15.48
N MET A 154 -1.81 7.73 -16.13
CA MET A 154 -2.24 8.98 -15.51
C MET A 154 -3.72 8.93 -15.09
N ALA A 155 -4.61 8.46 -15.96
CA ALA A 155 -6.04 8.33 -15.66
C ALA A 155 -6.29 7.39 -14.48
N ILE A 156 -5.62 6.23 -14.43
CA ILE A 156 -5.70 5.29 -13.31
C ILE A 156 -5.21 5.95 -12.02
N SER A 157 -4.04 6.62 -12.07
CA SER A 157 -3.45 7.27 -10.90
C SER A 157 -4.34 8.40 -10.36
N MET A 158 -4.88 9.25 -11.25
CA MET A 158 -5.82 10.31 -10.87
C MET A 158 -7.12 9.72 -10.31
N GLY A 159 -7.66 8.67 -10.94
CA GLY A 159 -8.84 7.97 -10.46
C GLY A 159 -8.66 7.45 -9.03
N ILE A 160 -7.55 6.76 -8.75
CA ILE A 160 -7.22 6.26 -7.41
C ILE A 160 -7.05 7.41 -6.42
N ALA A 161 -6.36 8.48 -6.81
CA ALA A 161 -6.17 9.64 -5.95
C ALA A 161 -7.50 10.30 -5.55
N PHE A 162 -8.40 10.53 -6.52
CA PHE A 162 -9.72 11.10 -6.23
C PHE A 162 -10.64 10.16 -5.46
N LEU A 163 -10.57 8.85 -5.72
CA LEU A 163 -11.32 7.85 -4.95
C LEU A 163 -10.86 7.83 -3.49
N TYR A 164 -9.54 7.81 -3.25
CA TYR A 164 -9.01 7.86 -1.89
C TYR A 164 -9.32 9.20 -1.21
N TRP A 165 -9.22 10.32 -1.94
CA TRP A 165 -9.61 11.62 -1.42
C TRP A 165 -11.07 11.64 -0.98
N GLY A 166 -11.99 11.20 -1.83
CA GLY A 166 -13.41 11.10 -1.50
C GLY A 166 -13.68 10.18 -0.30
N TRP A 167 -12.95 9.06 -0.22
CA TRP A 167 -13.03 8.14 0.92
C TRP A 167 -12.58 8.80 2.23
N VAL A 168 -11.45 9.51 2.22
CA VAL A 168 -10.93 10.22 3.39
C VAL A 168 -11.86 11.35 3.83
N GLU A 169 -12.43 12.10 2.89
CA GLU A 169 -13.44 13.13 3.20
C GLU A 169 -14.72 12.52 3.79
N LEU A 170 -15.16 11.36 3.30
CA LEU A 170 -16.29 10.64 3.90
C LEU A 170 -15.96 10.22 5.34
N CYS A 171 -14.77 9.66 5.58
CA CYS A 171 -14.31 9.34 6.93
C CYS A 171 -14.29 10.58 7.82
N PHE A 172 -13.76 11.70 7.33
CA PHE A 172 -13.74 12.98 8.04
C PHE A 172 -15.16 13.46 8.38
N SER A 173 -16.12 13.33 7.46
CA SER A 173 -17.51 13.76 7.70
C SER A 173 -18.20 13.00 8.84
N HIS A 174 -17.81 11.74 9.08
CA HIS A 174 -18.32 10.93 10.18
C HIS A 174 -17.50 11.08 11.47
N ASN A 175 -16.18 11.23 11.36
CA ASN A 175 -15.26 11.17 12.50
C ASN A 175 -14.95 12.56 13.08
N GLY A 176 -14.98 13.61 12.25
CA GLY A 176 -14.58 14.98 12.59
C GLY A 176 -13.06 15.19 12.61
N TRP A 177 -12.27 14.22 12.17
CA TRP A 177 -10.81 14.26 12.13
C TRP A 177 -10.27 13.41 10.96
N TYR A 178 -9.05 13.73 10.51
CA TYR A 178 -8.39 13.02 9.41
C TYR A 178 -7.47 11.90 9.94
N PRO A 179 -7.27 10.82 9.15
CA PRO A 179 -6.36 9.74 9.52
C PRO A 179 -4.90 10.19 9.69
N TYR A 180 -4.49 11.23 8.96
CA TYR A 180 -3.16 11.80 9.05
C TYR A 180 -3.22 13.27 9.49
N PRO A 181 -2.42 13.69 10.49
CA PRO A 181 -2.34 15.09 10.91
C PRO A 181 -2.03 16.07 9.76
N ILE A 182 -1.23 15.67 8.77
CA ILE A 182 -0.90 16.51 7.61
C ILE A 182 -2.15 17.01 6.85
N PHE A 183 -3.21 16.20 6.75
CA PHE A 183 -4.45 16.63 6.08
C PHE A 183 -5.18 17.71 6.86
N ALA A 184 -5.08 17.71 8.19
CA ALA A 184 -5.69 18.75 9.02
C ALA A 184 -4.97 20.11 8.90
N ILE A 185 -3.67 20.10 8.55
CA ILE A 185 -2.90 21.33 8.31
C ILE A 185 -3.24 21.92 6.93
N LEU A 186 -3.48 21.04 5.96
CA LEU A 186 -3.78 21.42 4.58
C LEU A 186 -5.26 21.74 4.35
N ASN A 187 -6.15 21.36 5.26
CA ASN A 187 -7.57 21.67 5.18
C ASN A 187 -7.85 23.05 5.82
N THR A 188 -8.65 23.86 5.13
CA THR A 188 -9.11 25.18 5.60
C THR A 188 -10.16 25.11 6.70
N ARG A 189 -10.70 23.93 7.03
CA ARG A 189 -11.85 23.75 7.95
C ARG A 189 -11.55 23.01 9.26
N SER A 190 -10.36 22.49 9.49
CA SER A 190 -10.11 21.53 10.59
C SER A 190 -9.52 22.14 11.86
N ALA A 191 -10.11 21.77 13.01
CA ALA A 191 -9.50 21.87 14.33
C ALA A 191 -9.12 20.46 14.82
N TRP A 192 -7.81 20.17 14.93
CA TRP A 192 -7.32 18.87 15.38
C TRP A 192 -7.64 18.63 16.87
N PRO A 193 -8.16 17.46 17.29
CA PRO A 193 -8.57 17.21 18.68
C PRO A 193 -7.43 17.35 19.70
N CYS A 194 -6.19 17.04 19.30
CA CYS A 194 -5.03 17.07 20.19
C CYS A 194 -4.45 18.48 20.44
N SER A 195 -5.04 19.52 19.83
CA SER A 195 -4.67 20.92 20.11
C SER A 195 -5.33 21.50 21.37
N ARG A 196 -6.26 20.76 22.00
CA ARG A 196 -6.83 21.15 23.30
C ARG A 196 -6.03 20.49 24.42
N ALA A 197 -4.88 21.07 24.73
CA ALA A 197 -4.30 20.91 26.07
C ALA A 197 -5.37 21.33 27.11
N PRO A 198 -5.51 20.62 28.25
CA PRO A 198 -6.44 21.05 29.28
C PRO A 198 -6.00 22.42 29.77
N ARG A 199 -6.82 23.46 29.52
CA ARG A 199 -6.68 24.72 30.25
C ARG A 199 -6.93 24.37 31.70
N ARG A 200 -5.87 24.39 32.51
CA ARG A 200 -5.99 24.40 33.96
C ARG A 200 -6.82 25.63 34.31
N SER A 201 -8.02 25.40 34.84
CA SER A 201 -8.78 26.35 35.65
C SER A 201 -8.86 25.78 37.04
#